data_AF-A0A0L1KFG1-F1
#
_entry.id   AF-A0A0L1KFG1-F1
#
_cell.length_a   1.000
_cell.length_b   1.000
_cell.length_c   1.000
_cell.angle_alpha   90.00
_cell.angle_beta   90.00
_cell.angle_gamma   90.00
#
_symmetry.space_group_name_H-M   'P 1'
#
loop_
_entity.id
_entity.type
_entity.pdbx_description
1 polymer ?
#
loop_
_entity_poly.entity_id
_entity_poly.type
_entity_poly.pdbx_seq_one_letter_code
_entity_poly.pdbx_strand_id
1 'polypeptide(L)'
;MSSPFLRNRTRRLAIKAGLAVATATIAAPDETTGAGQEYAALKVRLHDQLRQLADVDSHEARQPMKAKFAGDYRDWLGGVIEADQPVQDEILLTNMVWAIDYGDFARAVWLGAFALKHGLAMPERYKRSVACFLREDIAEAALANPDAVDLELLAKIDELTAGADMPDAAKAKLHKALGRAWRVKADAFEASDDSAPAGGKAAYVQAALDQMQRAVTLDRKSGVKKDIEQMERQLRDLAPPTDPDTTNDAKDAKVAEQPSAAPANPAQKPTTKAAPRKRAARRARAKAAN
;
A
#
# COMPACT_ATOMS: atom_id res chain seq x y z
N MET A 1 12.85 11.65 -33.72
CA MET A 1 13.02 10.61 -32.67
C MET A 1 14.40 10.76 -32.04
N SER A 2 14.60 10.47 -30.75
CA SER A 2 15.94 10.46 -30.16
C SER A 2 16.77 9.28 -30.70
N SER A 3 18.07 9.49 -30.93
CA SER A 3 18.94 8.48 -31.56
C SER A 3 19.31 7.34 -30.61
N PRO A 4 19.62 6.12 -31.10
CA PRO A 4 20.02 5.00 -30.25
C PRO A 4 21.23 5.31 -29.36
N PHE A 5 22.17 6.13 -29.85
CA PHE A 5 23.33 6.58 -29.08
C PHE A 5 22.92 7.47 -27.89
N LEU A 6 22.04 8.45 -28.11
CA LEU A 6 21.54 9.31 -27.02
C LEU A 6 20.80 8.48 -25.98
N ARG A 7 19.90 7.58 -26.39
CA ARG A 7 19.19 6.65 -25.48
C ARG A 7 20.14 5.82 -24.61
N ASN A 8 21.19 5.26 -25.22
CA ASN A 8 22.20 4.48 -24.50
C ASN A 8 23.02 5.35 -23.54
N ARG A 9 23.36 6.59 -23.94
CA ARG A 9 24.02 7.57 -23.06
C ARG A 9 23.15 7.91 -21.85
N THR A 10 21.88 8.29 -22.05
CA THR A 10 20.96 8.66 -20.96
C THR A 10 20.81 7.52 -19.95
N ARG A 11 20.61 6.28 -20.41
CA ARG A 11 20.56 5.09 -19.53
C ARG A 11 21.85 4.89 -18.74
N ARG A 12 23.01 4.99 -19.39
CA ARG A 12 24.33 4.87 -18.71
C ARG A 12 24.61 6.00 -17.71
N LEU A 13 24.05 7.20 -17.92
CA LEU A 13 24.17 8.32 -17.00
C LEU A 13 23.22 8.15 -15.80
N ALA A 14 22.00 7.67 -16.00
CA ALA A 14 21.08 7.31 -14.93
C ALA A 14 21.67 6.22 -14.00
N ILE A 15 22.34 5.19 -14.55
CA ILE A 15 23.03 4.18 -13.73
C ILE A 15 24.10 4.83 -12.82
N LYS A 16 24.87 5.76 -13.37
CA LYS A 16 25.89 6.51 -12.61
C LYS A 16 25.29 7.46 -11.56
N ALA A 17 24.10 8.01 -11.80
CA ALA A 17 23.41 8.87 -10.84
C ALA A 17 23.06 8.10 -9.56
N GLY A 18 22.56 6.87 -9.68
CA GLY A 18 22.32 5.99 -8.53
C GLY A 18 23.61 5.62 -7.80
N LEU A 19 24.62 5.11 -8.53
CA LEU A 19 25.90 4.65 -7.95
C LEU A 19 26.74 5.73 -7.24
N ALA A 20 26.41 7.03 -7.40
CA ALA A 20 27.10 8.12 -6.74
C ALA A 20 26.60 8.40 -5.30
N VAL A 21 25.39 7.97 -4.92
CA VAL A 21 24.77 8.31 -3.62
C VAL A 21 25.21 7.32 -2.53
N ALA A 22 26.46 7.47 -2.08
CA ALA A 22 27.08 6.60 -1.07
C ALA A 22 27.04 7.15 0.37
N THR A 23 26.04 7.97 0.72
CA THR A 23 25.91 8.59 2.04
C THR A 23 24.48 8.47 2.61
N ALA A 24 24.34 8.59 3.94
CA ALA A 24 23.13 8.22 4.68
C ALA A 24 21.90 9.15 4.50
N THR A 25 21.93 10.06 3.52
CA THR A 25 20.83 10.98 3.20
C THR A 25 20.50 10.83 1.73
N ILE A 26 19.26 10.41 1.40
CA ILE A 26 18.81 10.26 0.02
C ILE A 26 18.84 11.64 -0.66
N ALA A 27 19.70 11.80 -1.65
CA ALA A 27 19.95 13.07 -2.34
C ALA A 27 19.57 12.99 -3.82
N ALA A 28 19.32 14.15 -4.43
CA ALA A 28 19.15 14.23 -5.88
C ALA A 28 20.52 14.04 -6.59
N PRO A 29 20.53 13.60 -7.87
CA PRO A 29 21.75 13.48 -8.66
C PRO A 29 22.62 14.75 -8.64
N ASP A 30 23.90 14.61 -8.32
CA ASP A 30 24.85 15.73 -8.23
C ASP A 30 25.08 16.38 -9.62
N GLU A 31 24.58 17.61 -9.78
CA GLU A 31 24.63 18.41 -11.01
C GLU A 31 26.05 18.86 -11.42
N THR A 32 27.06 18.68 -10.56
CA THR A 32 28.48 18.83 -10.98
C THR A 32 28.94 17.65 -11.83
N THR A 33 28.30 16.48 -11.69
CA THR A 33 28.59 15.28 -12.49
C THR A 33 27.85 15.30 -13.83
N GLY A 34 28.43 14.66 -14.85
CA GLY A 34 27.74 14.44 -16.13
C GLY A 34 26.45 13.61 -16.02
N ALA A 35 26.18 12.96 -14.88
CA ALA A 35 24.93 12.26 -14.61
C ALA A 35 23.84 13.21 -14.08
N GLY A 36 24.18 14.09 -13.13
CA GLY A 36 23.28 15.13 -12.64
C GLY A 36 23.00 16.22 -13.70
N GLN A 37 23.93 16.50 -14.60
CA GLN A 37 23.68 17.39 -15.75
C GLN A 37 22.60 16.85 -16.70
N GLU A 38 22.58 15.53 -16.94
CA GLU A 38 21.53 14.87 -17.71
C GLU A 38 20.19 14.89 -16.95
N TYR A 39 20.21 14.62 -15.63
CA TYR A 39 19.04 14.75 -14.76
C TYR A 39 18.44 16.17 -14.78
N ALA A 40 19.26 17.20 -14.61
CA ALA A 40 18.84 18.60 -14.61
C ALA A 40 18.20 18.99 -15.96
N ALA A 41 18.80 18.59 -17.08
CA ALA A 41 18.23 18.82 -18.42
C ALA A 41 16.87 18.13 -18.61
N LEU A 42 16.73 16.88 -18.14
CA LEU A 42 15.45 16.16 -18.15
C LEU A 42 14.43 16.78 -17.18
N LYS A 43 14.87 17.32 -16.04
CA LYS A 43 14.02 17.97 -15.03
C LYS A 43 13.46 19.31 -15.53
N VAL A 44 14.25 20.12 -16.24
CA VAL A 44 13.77 21.33 -16.93
C VAL A 44 12.65 20.96 -17.92
N ARG A 45 12.86 19.93 -18.74
CA ARG A 45 11.84 19.41 -19.67
C ARG A 45 10.59 18.91 -18.95
N LEU A 46 10.74 18.25 -17.79
CA LEU A 46 9.62 17.81 -16.98
C LEU A 46 8.79 19.00 -16.49
N HIS A 47 9.44 20.09 -16.08
CA HIS A 47 8.77 21.30 -15.62
C HIS A 47 8.10 22.07 -16.78
N ASP A 48 8.65 22.04 -17.99
CA ASP A 48 7.96 22.51 -19.21
C ASP A 48 6.73 21.67 -19.58
N GLN A 49 6.80 20.35 -19.38
CA GLN A 49 5.68 19.43 -19.62
C GLN A 49 4.60 19.56 -18.54
N LEU A 50 4.97 19.84 -17.28
CA LEU A 50 4.02 20.17 -16.21
C LEU A 50 3.31 21.50 -16.47
N ARG A 51 3.99 22.51 -17.07
CA ARG A 51 3.34 23.74 -17.56
C ARG A 51 2.31 23.44 -18.66
N GLN A 52 2.71 22.71 -19.71
CA GLN A 52 1.80 22.29 -20.79
C GLN A 52 0.59 21.45 -20.31
N LEU A 53 0.71 20.74 -19.18
CA LEU A 53 -0.42 20.05 -18.55
C LEU A 53 -1.28 20.98 -17.68
N ALA A 54 -0.74 22.06 -17.15
CA ALA A 54 -1.52 23.07 -16.42
C ALA A 54 -2.39 23.90 -17.38
N ASP A 55 -1.91 24.15 -18.60
CA ASP A 55 -2.60 24.91 -19.66
C ASP A 55 -3.81 24.19 -20.29
N VAL A 56 -4.14 22.97 -19.83
CA VAL A 56 -5.24 22.13 -20.36
C VAL A 56 -6.17 21.70 -19.23
N ASP A 57 -7.37 22.28 -19.14
CA ASP A 57 -8.30 22.01 -18.02
C ASP A 57 -8.82 20.56 -17.97
N SER A 58 -9.10 19.96 -19.15
CA SER A 58 -9.71 18.63 -19.21
C SER A 58 -8.77 17.54 -18.68
N HIS A 59 -9.26 16.79 -17.69
CA HIS A 59 -8.52 15.69 -17.08
C HIS A 59 -8.27 14.55 -18.08
N GLU A 60 -9.29 14.22 -18.87
CA GLU A 60 -9.24 13.22 -19.94
C GLU A 60 -8.24 13.62 -21.04
N ALA A 61 -8.28 14.87 -21.50
CA ALA A 61 -7.35 15.36 -22.52
C ALA A 61 -5.87 15.31 -22.06
N ARG A 62 -5.62 15.43 -20.76
CA ARG A 62 -4.28 15.31 -20.17
C ARG A 62 -3.77 13.87 -20.09
N GLN A 63 -4.60 12.83 -20.11
CA GLN A 63 -4.15 11.43 -20.04
C GLN A 63 -3.22 11.05 -21.22
N PRO A 64 -3.59 11.23 -22.51
CA PRO A 64 -2.69 10.92 -23.62
C PRO A 64 -1.46 11.84 -23.68
N MET A 65 -1.56 13.08 -23.15
CA MET A 65 -0.39 13.97 -23.00
C MET A 65 0.60 13.40 -21.98
N LYS A 66 0.14 12.97 -20.80
CA LYS A 66 0.95 12.31 -19.77
C LYS A 66 1.61 11.03 -20.30
N ALA A 67 0.86 10.19 -21.04
CA ALA A 67 1.40 8.97 -21.66
C ALA A 67 2.52 9.29 -22.68
N LYS A 68 2.29 10.29 -23.56
CA LYS A 68 3.29 10.76 -24.53
C LYS A 68 4.55 11.30 -23.84
N PHE A 69 4.39 12.16 -22.82
CA PHE A 69 5.50 12.74 -22.08
C PHE A 69 6.26 11.70 -21.24
N ALA A 70 5.58 10.71 -20.66
CA ALA A 70 6.20 9.59 -19.97
C ALA A 70 7.08 8.72 -20.88
N GLY A 71 6.91 8.80 -22.20
CA GLY A 71 7.79 8.16 -23.18
C GLY A 71 9.20 8.78 -23.24
N ASP A 72 9.35 10.06 -22.90
CA ASP A 72 10.64 10.77 -22.97
C ASP A 72 11.64 10.31 -21.88
N TYR A 73 11.13 9.90 -20.72
CA TYR A 73 11.94 9.55 -19.54
C TYR A 73 12.27 8.06 -19.44
N ARG A 74 11.66 7.20 -20.27
CA ARG A 74 11.74 5.73 -20.16
C ARG A 74 13.18 5.22 -20.05
N ASP A 75 14.08 5.75 -20.86
CA ASP A 75 15.47 5.28 -20.92
C ASP A 75 16.33 5.81 -19.74
N TRP A 76 15.93 6.93 -19.11
CA TRP A 76 16.48 7.39 -17.83
C TRP A 76 16.00 6.51 -16.67
N LEU A 77 14.68 6.34 -16.55
CA LEU A 77 14.05 5.54 -15.48
C LEU A 77 14.54 4.10 -15.44
N GLY A 78 14.72 3.48 -16.62
CA GLY A 78 15.31 2.15 -16.73
C GLY A 78 16.74 2.08 -16.17
N GLY A 79 17.56 3.12 -16.34
CA GLY A 79 18.91 3.17 -15.79
C GLY A 79 18.97 3.49 -14.29
N VAL A 80 18.03 4.28 -13.76
CA VAL A 80 17.90 4.52 -12.30
C VAL A 80 17.55 3.22 -11.58
N ILE A 81 16.58 2.47 -12.12
CA ILE A 81 16.12 1.20 -11.53
C ILE A 81 17.17 0.08 -11.73
N GLU A 82 17.92 0.10 -12.83
CA GLU A 82 19.05 -0.82 -13.07
C GLU A 82 20.24 -0.57 -12.13
N ALA A 83 20.43 0.66 -11.61
CA ALA A 83 21.43 0.93 -10.57
C ALA A 83 21.03 0.37 -9.21
N ASP A 84 19.73 0.33 -8.93
CA ASP A 84 19.12 -0.12 -7.67
C ASP A 84 19.71 0.57 -6.41
N GLN A 85 19.99 1.87 -6.50
CA GLN A 85 20.54 2.69 -5.40
C GLN A 85 19.56 3.79 -4.95
N PRO A 86 19.63 4.23 -3.68
CA PRO A 86 18.76 5.27 -3.15
C PRO A 86 19.10 6.66 -3.70
N VAL A 87 18.31 7.13 -4.66
CA VAL A 87 18.46 8.46 -5.28
C VAL A 87 17.12 9.19 -5.35
N GLN A 88 17.09 10.47 -4.97
CA GLN A 88 15.87 11.29 -4.88
C GLN A 88 15.52 11.87 -6.26
N ASP A 89 14.71 11.11 -7.02
CA ASP A 89 14.37 11.41 -8.41
C ASP A 89 12.92 11.94 -8.55
N GLU A 90 12.77 13.21 -8.93
CA GLU A 90 11.46 13.82 -9.20
C GLU A 90 10.81 13.25 -10.47
N ILE A 91 11.60 12.91 -11.50
CA ILE A 91 11.13 12.36 -12.77
C ILE A 91 10.47 11.01 -12.51
N LEU A 92 11.08 10.14 -11.70
CA LEU A 92 10.56 8.83 -11.31
C LEU A 92 9.19 8.96 -10.63
N LEU A 93 9.10 9.77 -9.60
CA LEU A 93 7.88 9.94 -8.81
C LEU A 93 6.76 10.64 -9.61
N THR A 94 7.13 11.53 -10.55
CA THR A 94 6.17 12.14 -11.48
C THR A 94 5.65 11.13 -12.49
N ASN A 95 6.53 10.30 -13.06
CA ASN A 95 6.15 9.25 -14.02
C ASN A 95 5.33 8.13 -13.35
N MET A 96 5.54 7.87 -12.06
CA MET A 96 4.70 6.96 -11.27
C MET A 96 3.26 7.46 -11.18
N VAL A 97 3.05 8.73 -10.79
CA VAL A 97 1.70 9.32 -10.72
C VAL A 97 1.07 9.40 -12.12
N TRP A 98 1.84 9.78 -13.14
CA TRP A 98 1.35 9.79 -14.52
C TRP A 98 0.94 8.39 -15.00
N ALA A 99 1.67 7.33 -14.65
CA ALA A 99 1.32 5.96 -15.05
C ALA A 99 -0.04 5.53 -14.46
N ILE A 100 -0.36 5.95 -13.23
CA ILE A 100 -1.72 5.81 -12.66
C ILE A 100 -2.73 6.64 -13.49
N ASP A 101 -2.42 7.91 -13.78
CA ASP A 101 -3.32 8.81 -14.53
C ASP A 101 -3.75 8.27 -15.90
N TYR A 102 -2.89 7.52 -16.62
CA TYR A 102 -3.20 6.92 -17.93
C TYR A 102 -3.40 5.40 -17.92
N GLY A 103 -3.55 4.77 -16.74
CA GLY A 103 -3.94 3.36 -16.61
C GLY A 103 -2.83 2.31 -16.80
N ASP A 104 -1.56 2.71 -16.87
CA ASP A 104 -0.41 1.79 -16.87
C ASP A 104 -0.03 1.42 -15.43
N PHE A 105 -0.92 0.69 -14.77
CA PHE A 105 -0.78 0.33 -13.35
C PHE A 105 0.44 -0.57 -13.10
N ALA A 106 0.79 -1.43 -14.06
CA ALA A 106 2.01 -2.25 -13.98
C ALA A 106 3.27 -1.38 -13.90
N ARG A 107 3.38 -0.33 -14.73
CA ARG A 107 4.48 0.64 -14.65
C ARG A 107 4.39 1.50 -13.39
N ALA A 108 3.19 1.90 -12.95
CA ALA A 108 3.02 2.64 -11.70
C ALA A 108 3.56 1.86 -10.50
N VAL A 109 3.23 0.56 -10.39
CA VAL A 109 3.72 -0.32 -9.32
C VAL A 109 5.22 -0.60 -9.48
N TRP A 110 5.74 -0.75 -10.69
CA TRP A 110 7.19 -0.93 -10.91
C TRP A 110 8.02 0.27 -10.43
N LEU A 111 7.61 1.50 -10.79
CA LEU A 111 8.26 2.73 -10.31
C LEU A 111 8.04 2.91 -8.80
N GLY A 112 6.83 2.62 -8.31
CA GLY A 112 6.45 2.73 -6.90
C GLY A 112 7.18 1.74 -5.99
N ALA A 113 7.46 0.51 -6.44
CA ALA A 113 8.21 -0.49 -5.69
C ALA A 113 9.66 -0.03 -5.44
N PHE A 114 10.32 0.56 -6.45
CA PHE A 114 11.63 1.21 -6.27
C PHE A 114 11.54 2.36 -5.26
N ALA A 115 10.55 3.25 -5.41
CA ALA A 115 10.36 4.39 -4.53
C ALA A 115 10.12 4.00 -3.06
N LEU A 116 9.36 2.93 -2.81
CA LEU A 116 9.13 2.39 -1.47
C LEU A 116 10.39 1.72 -0.90
N LYS A 117 11.06 0.86 -1.68
CA LYS A 117 12.29 0.16 -1.28
C LYS A 117 13.38 1.13 -0.82
N HIS A 118 13.56 2.21 -1.57
CA HIS A 118 14.63 3.19 -1.35
C HIS A 118 14.19 4.44 -0.56
N GLY A 119 12.94 4.48 -0.07
CA GLY A 119 12.46 5.54 0.84
C GLY A 119 12.28 6.93 0.23
N LEU A 120 12.00 7.01 -1.08
CA LEU A 120 11.92 8.28 -1.82
C LEU A 120 10.79 9.19 -1.34
N ALA A 121 11.10 10.48 -1.15
CA ALA A 121 10.13 11.49 -0.72
C ALA A 121 9.32 12.03 -1.90
N MET A 122 7.99 12.12 -1.77
CA MET A 122 7.13 12.64 -2.84
C MET A 122 7.41 14.12 -3.16
N PRO A 123 7.37 14.55 -4.44
CA PRO A 123 7.49 15.95 -4.81
C PRO A 123 6.44 16.82 -4.13
N GLU A 124 6.83 18.00 -3.61
CA GLU A 124 6.05 18.87 -2.71
C GLU A 124 4.58 19.12 -3.12
N ARG A 125 4.30 19.21 -4.43
CA ARG A 125 2.94 19.35 -4.99
C ARG A 125 1.99 18.18 -4.66
N TYR A 126 2.52 17.02 -4.28
CA TYR A 126 1.76 15.82 -3.94
C TYR A 126 1.74 15.59 -2.42
N LYS A 127 0.55 15.73 -1.82
CA LYS A 127 0.37 15.68 -0.35
C LYS A 127 0.12 14.28 0.23
N ARG A 128 0.21 13.23 -0.58
CA ARG A 128 0.02 11.81 -0.20
C ARG A 128 1.34 11.04 -0.41
N SER A 129 1.60 10.04 0.42
CA SER A 129 2.77 9.16 0.30
C SER A 129 2.69 8.24 -0.93
N VAL A 130 3.84 7.69 -1.37
CA VAL A 130 3.92 6.71 -2.48
C VAL A 130 2.92 5.57 -2.29
N ALA A 131 2.91 4.95 -1.10
CA ALA A 131 2.00 3.85 -0.77
C ALA A 131 0.53 4.27 -0.85
N CYS A 132 0.20 5.51 -0.49
CA CYS A 132 -1.16 6.03 -0.56
C CYS A 132 -1.62 6.22 -2.01
N PHE A 133 -0.78 6.73 -2.92
CA PHE A 133 -1.09 6.75 -4.36
C PHE A 133 -1.34 5.34 -4.92
N LEU A 134 -0.45 4.38 -4.63
CA LEU A 134 -0.59 3.01 -5.13
C LEU A 134 -1.84 2.31 -4.58
N ARG A 135 -2.20 2.50 -3.30
CA ARG A 135 -3.40 1.87 -2.71
C ARG A 135 -4.70 2.59 -3.05
N GLU A 136 -4.74 3.92 -3.04
CA GLU A 136 -6.01 4.64 -3.23
C GLU A 136 -6.44 4.71 -4.68
N ASP A 137 -5.54 5.01 -5.61
CA ASP A 137 -5.93 5.39 -6.97
C ASP A 137 -6.08 4.15 -7.86
N ILE A 138 -5.19 3.17 -7.70
CA ILE A 138 -5.27 1.88 -8.42
C ILE A 138 -6.48 1.06 -7.92
N ALA A 139 -6.78 1.10 -6.62
CA ALA A 139 -8.01 0.48 -6.11
C ALA A 139 -9.28 1.21 -6.54
N GLU A 140 -9.26 2.54 -6.72
CA GLU A 140 -10.40 3.27 -7.29
C GLU A 140 -10.62 2.84 -8.76
N ALA A 141 -9.55 2.72 -9.55
CA ALA A 141 -9.63 2.23 -10.93
C ALA A 141 -10.20 0.80 -11.01
N ALA A 142 -9.70 -0.13 -10.18
CA ALA A 142 -10.21 -1.50 -10.09
C ALA A 142 -11.67 -1.59 -9.62
N LEU A 143 -12.14 -0.61 -8.83
CA LEU A 143 -13.52 -0.55 -8.35
C LEU A 143 -14.48 0.12 -9.33
N ALA A 144 -13.97 0.97 -10.23
CA ALA A 144 -14.70 1.56 -11.35
C ALA A 144 -14.78 0.60 -12.55
N ASN A 145 -13.71 -0.13 -12.83
CA ASN A 145 -13.64 -1.17 -13.86
C ASN A 145 -12.85 -2.40 -13.32
N PRO A 146 -13.53 -3.51 -13.01
CA PRO A 146 -12.89 -4.74 -12.52
C PRO A 146 -11.80 -5.30 -13.45
N ASP A 147 -11.93 -5.10 -14.77
CA ASP A 147 -11.00 -5.64 -15.76
C ASP A 147 -9.76 -4.74 -15.96
N ALA A 148 -9.68 -3.59 -15.28
CA ALA A 148 -8.58 -2.63 -15.42
C ALA A 148 -7.33 -2.98 -14.59
N VAL A 149 -7.47 -3.83 -13.56
CA VAL A 149 -6.37 -4.24 -12.67
C VAL A 149 -6.58 -5.69 -12.28
N ASP A 150 -5.60 -6.56 -12.56
CA ASP A 150 -5.66 -7.95 -12.16
C ASP A 150 -5.50 -8.14 -10.63
N LEU A 151 -5.95 -9.31 -10.14
CA LEU A 151 -5.88 -9.65 -8.73
C LEU A 151 -4.44 -9.71 -8.22
N GLU A 152 -3.54 -10.20 -9.06
CA GLU A 152 -2.13 -10.42 -8.78
C GLU A 152 -1.38 -9.11 -8.55
N LEU A 153 -1.66 -8.05 -9.31
CA LEU A 153 -1.12 -6.71 -9.11
C LEU A 153 -1.73 -6.02 -7.89
N LEU A 154 -3.05 -6.18 -7.64
CA LEU A 154 -3.68 -5.72 -6.39
C LEU A 154 -3.04 -6.37 -5.15
N ALA A 155 -2.77 -7.68 -5.22
CA ALA A 155 -2.09 -8.42 -4.16
C ALA A 155 -0.64 -7.95 -3.99
N LYS A 156 0.07 -7.66 -5.09
CA LYS A 156 1.43 -7.12 -5.04
C LYS A 156 1.48 -5.71 -4.44
N ILE A 157 0.47 -4.87 -4.68
CA ILE A 157 0.33 -3.58 -4.01
C ILE A 157 0.14 -3.76 -2.50
N ASP A 158 -0.66 -4.75 -2.06
CA ASP A 158 -0.86 -5.02 -0.62
C ASP A 158 0.44 -5.43 0.06
N GLU A 159 1.17 -6.39 -0.53
CA GLU A 159 2.50 -6.83 -0.07
C GLU A 159 3.50 -5.66 0.03
N LEU A 160 3.64 -4.87 -1.04
CA LEU A 160 4.56 -3.74 -1.10
C LEU A 160 4.24 -2.62 -0.11
N THR A 161 2.99 -2.51 0.35
CA THR A 161 2.53 -1.37 1.17
C THR A 161 2.06 -1.75 2.58
N ALA A 162 2.10 -3.04 2.95
CA ALA A 162 1.60 -3.55 4.24
C ALA A 162 2.19 -2.86 5.48
N GLY A 163 3.47 -2.46 5.42
CA GLY A 163 4.18 -1.76 6.50
C GLY A 163 4.15 -0.24 6.43
N ALA A 164 3.50 0.37 5.44
CA ALA A 164 3.56 1.81 5.20
C ALA A 164 2.47 2.58 5.98
N ASP A 165 2.82 3.74 6.54
CA ASP A 165 1.84 4.62 7.18
C ASP A 165 1.01 5.41 6.14
N MET A 166 -0.29 5.45 6.39
CA MET A 166 -1.34 6.09 5.57
C MET A 166 -2.70 6.01 6.29
N PRO A 167 -3.71 6.79 5.85
CA PRO A 167 -5.07 6.70 6.39
C PRO A 167 -5.68 5.31 6.22
N ASP A 168 -6.46 4.84 7.20
CA ASP A 168 -7.09 3.52 7.14
C ASP A 168 -8.13 3.39 6.01
N ALA A 169 -8.71 4.50 5.54
CA ALA A 169 -9.54 4.53 4.34
C ALA A 169 -8.78 4.08 3.08
N ALA A 170 -7.50 4.45 2.94
CA ALA A 170 -6.64 4.00 1.83
C ALA A 170 -6.38 2.50 1.89
N LYS A 171 -6.10 1.99 3.11
CA LYS A 171 -5.91 0.56 3.37
C LYS A 171 -7.18 -0.22 3.03
N ALA A 172 -8.33 0.26 3.52
CA ALA A 172 -9.66 -0.32 3.31
C ALA A 172 -10.07 -0.35 1.83
N LYS A 173 -9.72 0.68 1.04
CA LYS A 173 -10.07 0.72 -0.38
C LYS A 173 -9.40 -0.41 -1.18
N LEU A 174 -8.11 -0.66 -0.95
CA LEU A 174 -7.43 -1.80 -1.60
C LEU A 174 -8.02 -3.14 -1.13
N HIS A 175 -8.27 -3.34 0.16
CA HIS A 175 -8.88 -4.57 0.66
C HIS A 175 -10.29 -4.80 0.08
N LYS A 176 -11.05 -3.74 -0.19
CA LYS A 176 -12.32 -3.79 -0.92
C LYS A 176 -12.15 -4.18 -2.40
N ALA A 177 -11.11 -3.68 -3.08
CA ALA A 177 -10.79 -4.09 -4.45
C ALA A 177 -10.38 -5.57 -4.50
N LEU A 178 -9.45 -5.98 -3.62
CA LEU A 178 -9.00 -7.36 -3.46
C LEU A 178 -10.15 -8.33 -3.21
N GLY A 179 -11.04 -8.04 -2.25
CA GLY A 179 -12.18 -8.89 -1.96
C GLY A 179 -13.11 -9.09 -3.17
N ARG A 180 -13.27 -8.05 -4.00
CA ARG A 180 -14.09 -8.14 -5.23
C ARG A 180 -13.38 -8.89 -6.35
N ALA A 181 -12.07 -8.71 -6.51
CA ALA A 181 -11.26 -9.49 -7.45
C ALA A 181 -11.22 -10.98 -7.07
N TRP A 182 -11.09 -11.31 -5.78
CA TRP A 182 -11.25 -12.68 -5.28
C TRP A 182 -12.64 -13.25 -5.52
N ARG A 183 -13.72 -12.46 -5.36
CA ARG A 183 -15.08 -12.90 -5.75
C ARG A 183 -15.15 -13.23 -7.25
N VAL A 184 -14.62 -12.38 -8.13
CA VAL A 184 -14.59 -12.66 -9.58
C VAL A 184 -13.83 -13.97 -9.87
N LYS A 185 -12.69 -14.19 -9.22
CA LYS A 185 -11.90 -15.44 -9.34
C LYS A 185 -12.63 -16.66 -8.77
N ALA A 186 -13.44 -16.49 -7.71
CA ALA A 186 -14.32 -17.54 -7.19
C ALA A 186 -15.49 -17.83 -8.14
N ASP A 187 -16.13 -16.81 -8.70
CA ASP A 187 -17.26 -16.94 -9.60
C ASP A 187 -16.85 -17.58 -10.96
N ALA A 188 -15.63 -17.29 -11.44
CA ALA A 188 -15.04 -17.90 -12.64
C ALA A 188 -14.29 -19.24 -12.40
N PHE A 189 -14.34 -19.82 -11.19
CA PHE A 189 -13.70 -21.11 -10.90
C PHE A 189 -14.47 -22.28 -11.52
N GLU A 190 -13.80 -23.03 -12.39
CA GLU A 190 -14.27 -24.32 -12.92
C GLU A 190 -13.56 -25.50 -12.25
N ALA A 191 -14.30 -26.55 -11.92
CA ALA A 191 -13.79 -27.69 -11.14
C ALA A 191 -12.83 -28.62 -11.91
N SER A 192 -12.56 -28.34 -13.19
CA SER A 192 -11.65 -29.09 -14.07
C SER A 192 -10.32 -28.37 -14.35
N ASP A 193 -10.01 -27.30 -13.61
CA ASP A 193 -8.70 -26.62 -13.72
C ASP A 193 -7.65 -27.36 -12.87
N ASP A 194 -6.59 -27.86 -13.51
CA ASP A 194 -5.43 -28.49 -12.85
C ASP A 194 -4.71 -27.53 -11.86
N SER A 195 -4.98 -26.23 -11.96
CA SER A 195 -4.45 -25.16 -11.10
C SER A 195 -5.28 -24.93 -9.82
N ALA A 196 -6.31 -25.74 -9.57
CA ALA A 196 -7.23 -25.56 -8.45
C ALA A 196 -6.52 -25.53 -7.08
N PRO A 197 -6.85 -24.57 -6.19
CA PRO A 197 -6.26 -24.50 -4.86
C PRO A 197 -6.74 -25.66 -3.97
N ALA A 198 -5.99 -25.98 -2.92
CA ALA A 198 -6.50 -26.85 -1.86
C ALA A 198 -7.77 -26.22 -1.24
N GLY A 199 -8.93 -26.86 -1.45
CA GLY A 199 -10.26 -26.35 -1.09
C GLY A 199 -11.08 -25.77 -2.25
N GLY A 200 -10.55 -25.72 -3.49
CA GLY A 200 -11.27 -25.29 -4.68
C GLY A 200 -11.92 -23.90 -4.55
N LYS A 201 -13.14 -23.73 -5.08
CA LYS A 201 -13.92 -22.48 -5.01
C LYS A 201 -14.02 -21.90 -3.59
N ALA A 202 -14.14 -22.73 -2.56
CA ALA A 202 -14.29 -22.28 -1.18
C ALA A 202 -13.05 -21.50 -0.68
N ALA A 203 -11.85 -21.84 -1.15
CA ALA A 203 -10.63 -21.10 -0.82
C ALA A 203 -10.66 -19.66 -1.37
N TYR A 204 -11.19 -19.46 -2.58
CA TYR A 204 -11.34 -18.12 -3.17
C TYR A 204 -12.47 -17.31 -2.52
N VAL A 205 -13.58 -17.96 -2.12
CA VAL A 205 -14.64 -17.30 -1.34
C VAL A 205 -14.15 -16.88 0.05
N GLN A 206 -13.32 -17.70 0.71
CA GLN A 206 -12.67 -17.32 1.99
C GLN A 206 -11.70 -16.15 1.81
N ALA A 207 -10.85 -16.18 0.77
CA ALA A 207 -9.95 -15.06 0.47
C ALA A 207 -10.71 -13.75 0.15
N ALA A 208 -11.90 -13.84 -0.47
CA ALA A 208 -12.80 -12.71 -0.66
C ALA A 208 -13.33 -12.18 0.68
N LEU A 209 -13.78 -13.06 1.59
CA LEU A 209 -14.26 -12.71 2.93
C LEU A 209 -13.21 -12.01 3.77
N ASP A 210 -12.02 -12.58 3.90
CA ASP A 210 -10.95 -12.05 4.77
C ASP A 210 -10.60 -10.61 4.39
N GLN A 211 -10.51 -10.34 3.08
CA GLN A 211 -10.24 -9.02 2.52
C GLN A 211 -11.40 -8.04 2.77
N MET A 212 -12.67 -8.45 2.57
CA MET A 212 -13.81 -7.58 2.85
C MET A 212 -13.99 -7.29 4.35
N GLN A 213 -13.80 -8.29 5.21
CA GLN A 213 -13.83 -8.13 6.67
C GLN A 213 -12.73 -7.16 7.12
N ARG A 214 -11.51 -7.29 6.60
CA ARG A 214 -10.40 -6.36 6.84
C ARG A 214 -10.75 -4.94 6.39
N ALA A 215 -11.41 -4.76 5.25
CA ALA A 215 -11.89 -3.45 4.80
C ALA A 215 -12.91 -2.83 5.77
N VAL A 216 -13.82 -3.60 6.37
CA VAL A 216 -14.79 -3.12 7.38
C VAL A 216 -14.14 -2.82 8.72
N THR A 217 -13.09 -3.56 9.11
CA THR A 217 -12.29 -3.26 10.32
C THR A 217 -11.61 -1.90 10.23
N LEU A 218 -11.07 -1.58 9.04
CA LEU A 218 -10.34 -0.33 8.77
C LEU A 218 -11.26 0.85 8.49
N ASP A 219 -12.31 0.66 7.69
CA ASP A 219 -13.38 1.65 7.49
C ASP A 219 -14.77 0.99 7.48
N ARG A 220 -15.57 1.34 8.49
CA ARG A 220 -16.98 0.91 8.61
C ARG A 220 -17.88 1.47 7.49
N LYS A 221 -17.43 2.48 6.74
CA LYS A 221 -18.11 3.08 5.57
C LYS A 221 -17.62 2.56 4.22
N SER A 222 -16.66 1.62 4.18
CA SER A 222 -16.12 0.99 2.96
C SER A 222 -17.20 0.42 2.03
N GLY A 223 -18.35 0.03 2.59
CA GLY A 223 -19.57 -0.30 1.83
C GLY A 223 -19.70 -1.78 1.44
N VAL A 224 -18.77 -2.64 1.85
CA VAL A 224 -18.72 -4.06 1.46
C VAL A 224 -19.61 -4.98 2.30
N LYS A 225 -20.46 -4.48 3.21
CA LYS A 225 -21.29 -5.32 4.10
C LYS A 225 -22.14 -6.35 3.35
N LYS A 226 -22.81 -5.92 2.28
CA LYS A 226 -23.59 -6.82 1.41
C LYS A 226 -22.72 -7.78 0.60
N ASP A 227 -21.50 -7.36 0.23
CA ASP A 227 -20.54 -8.26 -0.42
C ASP A 227 -20.13 -9.37 0.60
N ILE A 228 -19.89 -9.05 1.88
CA ILE A 228 -19.64 -10.03 2.96
C ILE A 228 -20.83 -10.98 3.14
N GLU A 229 -22.05 -10.45 3.33
CA GLU A 229 -23.28 -11.24 3.49
C GLU A 229 -23.48 -12.25 2.32
N GLN A 230 -23.10 -11.86 1.09
CA GLN A 230 -23.11 -12.73 -0.08
C GLN A 230 -22.03 -13.83 -0.01
N MET A 231 -20.80 -13.49 0.33
CA MET A 231 -19.69 -14.46 0.40
C MET A 231 -19.85 -15.44 1.57
N GLU A 232 -20.35 -14.99 2.73
CA GLU A 232 -20.67 -15.87 3.87
C GLU A 232 -21.75 -16.89 3.49
N ARG A 233 -22.71 -16.48 2.66
CA ARG A 233 -23.70 -17.40 2.10
C ARG A 233 -23.05 -18.38 1.11
N GLN A 234 -22.28 -17.90 0.13
CA GLN A 234 -21.59 -18.79 -0.82
C GLN A 234 -20.70 -19.82 -0.09
N LEU A 235 -20.03 -19.43 1.00
CA LEU A 235 -19.20 -20.35 1.79
C LEU A 235 -20.03 -21.43 2.50
N ARG A 236 -21.21 -21.10 3.05
CA ARG A 236 -22.16 -22.09 3.60
C ARG A 236 -22.73 -23.00 2.51
N ASP A 237 -23.09 -22.43 1.37
CA ASP A 237 -23.65 -23.16 0.22
C ASP A 237 -22.59 -24.09 -0.45
N LEU A 238 -21.29 -23.88 -0.15
CA LEU A 238 -20.15 -24.72 -0.56
C LEU A 238 -19.64 -25.69 0.53
N ALA A 239 -20.11 -25.57 1.77
CA ALA A 239 -19.73 -26.49 2.83
C ALA A 239 -20.47 -27.83 2.68
N PRO A 240 -19.87 -28.98 3.07
CA PRO A 240 -20.63 -30.21 3.18
C PRO A 240 -21.75 -30.03 4.23
N PRO A 241 -22.94 -30.61 4.02
CA PRO A 241 -24.05 -30.43 4.95
C PRO A 241 -23.72 -31.05 6.31
N THR A 242 -23.49 -30.19 7.30
CA THR A 242 -23.54 -30.58 8.72
C THR A 242 -25.00 -30.73 9.13
N ASP A 243 -25.38 -31.91 9.59
CA ASP A 243 -26.74 -32.16 10.10
C ASP A 243 -27.11 -31.14 11.20
N PRO A 244 -28.32 -30.55 11.17
CA PRO A 244 -28.68 -29.44 12.05
C PRO A 244 -29.06 -29.86 13.49
N ASP A 245 -28.92 -31.15 13.85
CA ASP A 245 -29.62 -31.75 14.99
C ASP A 245 -28.70 -32.30 16.10
N THR A 246 -27.81 -31.45 16.64
CA THR A 246 -27.08 -31.72 17.89
C THR A 246 -27.03 -30.51 18.84
N THR A 247 -28.07 -29.67 18.87
CA THR A 247 -28.06 -28.40 19.64
C THR A 247 -29.32 -28.13 20.48
N ASN A 248 -30.00 -29.17 21.00
CA ASN A 248 -31.16 -28.99 21.89
C ASN A 248 -31.17 -29.83 23.18
N ASP A 249 -30.37 -30.89 23.30
CA ASP A 249 -30.30 -31.76 24.49
C ASP A 249 -29.47 -31.18 25.67
N ALA A 250 -29.60 -29.88 25.90
CA ALA A 250 -28.97 -29.14 27.01
C ALA A 250 -29.99 -28.43 27.92
N LYS A 251 -31.26 -28.86 27.90
CA LYS A 251 -32.36 -28.30 28.70
C LYS A 251 -33.30 -29.36 29.28
N ASP A 252 -32.78 -30.27 30.11
CA ASP A 252 -33.58 -30.84 31.21
C ASP A 252 -32.71 -31.46 32.31
N ALA A 253 -32.18 -30.61 33.20
CA ALA A 253 -31.52 -31.01 34.44
C ALA A 253 -31.55 -29.85 35.46
N LYS A 254 -32.69 -29.63 36.15
CA LYS A 254 -32.86 -28.47 37.04
C LYS A 254 -33.14 -28.85 38.51
N VAL A 255 -32.10 -28.64 39.34
CA VAL A 255 -32.16 -28.24 40.78
C VAL A 255 -32.70 -29.23 41.84
N ALA A 256 -31.81 -29.59 42.77
CA ALA A 256 -31.98 -29.61 44.24
C ALA A 256 -30.60 -29.90 44.90
N GLU A 257 -30.22 -29.47 46.11
CA GLU A 257 -30.48 -28.22 46.87
C GLU A 257 -29.24 -27.94 47.79
N GLN A 258 -29.25 -26.88 48.61
CA GLN A 258 -28.15 -26.31 49.41
C GLN A 258 -28.02 -26.92 50.84
N PRO A 259 -27.29 -26.32 51.83
CA PRO A 259 -25.86 -25.94 51.91
C PRO A 259 -25.15 -26.47 53.21
N SER A 260 -23.84 -26.22 53.40
CA SER A 260 -23.24 -26.16 54.77
C SER A 260 -21.94 -25.34 54.86
N ALA A 261 -21.47 -25.12 56.09
CA ALA A 261 -20.57 -24.05 56.56
C ALA A 261 -19.04 -24.25 56.37
N ALA A 262 -18.28 -23.18 56.65
CA ALA A 262 -16.81 -23.14 56.74
C ALA A 262 -16.28 -23.64 58.11
N PRO A 263 -14.94 -23.63 58.34
CA PRO A 263 -14.44 -22.58 59.25
C PRO A 263 -13.01 -22.03 59.01
N ALA A 264 -12.80 -20.82 59.56
CA ALA A 264 -11.59 -20.28 60.20
C ALA A 264 -10.23 -20.13 59.45
N ASN A 265 -9.63 -18.96 59.66
CA ASN A 265 -8.24 -18.56 59.39
C ASN A 265 -7.47 -18.53 60.73
N PRO A 266 -6.12 -18.44 60.76
CA PRO A 266 -5.58 -17.15 61.21
C PRO A 266 -4.29 -16.65 60.52
N ALA A 267 -4.37 -15.36 60.18
CA ALA A 267 -3.34 -14.37 59.87
C ALA A 267 -1.89 -14.56 60.34
N GLN A 268 -0.96 -13.97 59.56
CA GLN A 268 -0.08 -12.91 60.08
C GLN A 268 0.44 -11.95 58.99
N LYS A 269 0.69 -10.69 59.39
CA LYS A 269 1.47 -9.66 58.66
C LYS A 269 2.71 -9.33 59.50
N PRO A 270 3.76 -8.75 58.90
CA PRO A 270 4.06 -7.36 59.29
C PRO A 270 4.54 -6.43 58.14
N THR A 271 4.16 -5.15 58.26
CA THR A 271 4.95 -3.89 58.08
C THR A 271 6.21 -3.87 57.20
N THR A 272 6.62 -2.80 56.46
CA THR A 272 6.16 -1.41 56.15
C THR A 272 6.97 -0.92 54.91
N LYS A 273 7.09 0.34 54.43
CA LYS A 273 6.79 1.73 54.88
C LYS A 273 6.64 2.70 53.68
N ALA A 274 6.27 3.95 53.92
CA ALA A 274 6.34 5.07 52.96
C ALA A 274 7.78 5.69 52.91
N ALA A 275 8.17 6.66 52.05
CA ALA A 275 7.45 7.60 51.17
C ALA A 275 8.41 8.15 50.04
N PRO A 276 8.04 9.14 49.19
CA PRO A 276 8.78 9.48 47.95
C PRO A 276 9.90 10.53 48.12
N ARG A 277 10.72 10.72 47.07
CA ARG A 277 11.68 11.84 46.94
C ARG A 277 11.29 12.85 45.85
N LYS A 278 11.41 14.15 46.15
CA LYS A 278 11.18 15.25 45.21
C LYS A 278 12.47 15.67 44.49
N ARG A 279 12.34 15.88 43.18
CA ARG A 279 12.81 17.04 42.39
C ARG A 279 13.90 17.93 43.03
N ALA A 280 15.07 17.98 42.40
CA ALA A 280 16.02 19.09 42.51
C ALA A 280 16.21 19.73 41.12
N ALA A 281 16.44 21.04 41.07
CA ALA A 281 16.67 21.79 39.82
C ALA A 281 17.96 22.59 39.93
N ARG A 282 18.66 22.81 38.81
CA ARG A 282 19.74 23.81 38.76
C ARG A 282 19.69 24.62 37.46
N ARG A 283 19.28 25.89 37.58
CA ARG A 283 19.55 26.91 36.57
C ARG A 283 21.03 27.28 36.60
N ALA A 284 21.59 27.60 35.44
CA ALA A 284 22.72 28.51 35.28
C ALA A 284 22.37 29.48 34.13
N ARG A 285 22.85 30.73 34.17
CA ARG A 285 22.43 31.79 33.24
C ARG A 285 23.49 32.88 33.07
N ALA A 286 24.18 32.86 31.93
CA ALA A 286 24.91 33.99 31.33
C ALA A 286 24.90 33.75 29.81
N LYS A 287 24.57 34.65 28.87
CA LYS A 287 24.51 36.13 28.74
C LYS A 287 25.67 36.69 27.89
N ALA A 288 25.39 36.79 26.59
CA ALA A 288 25.82 37.78 25.59
C ALA A 288 27.32 38.06 25.34
N ALA A 289 27.71 37.98 24.07
CA ALA A 289 28.36 39.06 23.31
C ALA A 289 28.24 38.78 21.79
N ASN A 290 28.08 39.84 20.98
CA ASN A 290 27.94 39.87 19.51
C ASN A 290 26.96 38.85 18.89
#